data_AF-F9RNA9-F1
#
_entry.id   AF-F9RNA9-F1
#
_cell.length_a   1.000
_cell.length_b   1.000
_cell.length_c   1.000
_cell.angle_alpha   90.00
_cell.angle_beta   90.00
_cell.angle_gamma   90.00
#
_symmetry.space_group_name_H-M   'P 1'
#
loop_
_entity.id
_entity.type
_entity.pdbx_description
1 polymer ?
#
loop_
_entity_poly.entity_id
_entity_poly.type
_entity_poly.pdbx_seq_one_letter_code
_entity_poly.pdbx_strand_id
1 'polypeptide(L)' 'MPDKSKSINVNVAVNEHNNRLLTASAKKNGRAKLREAEARLAHHLNVFGADWAQMKVPK' A
#
# COMPACT_ATOMS: atom_id res chain seq x y z
N MET A 1 13.72 -22.12 11.97
CA MET A 1 13.40 -20.71 12.28
C MET A 1 12.91 -20.10 10.98
N PRO A 2 11.65 -19.69 10.84
CA PRO A 2 11.19 -19.10 9.59
C PRO A 2 12.02 -17.82 9.34
N ASP A 3 12.50 -17.71 8.11
CA ASP A 3 13.37 -16.64 7.61
C ASP A 3 12.86 -15.28 8.10
N LYS A 4 13.75 -14.44 8.65
CA LYS A 4 13.43 -13.02 8.90
C LYS A 4 13.03 -12.43 7.54
N SER A 5 11.74 -12.42 7.25
CA SER A 5 11.17 -11.87 6.03
C SER A 5 11.78 -10.49 5.83
N LYS A 6 12.71 -10.39 4.88
CA LYS A 6 13.49 -9.18 4.64
C LYS A 6 12.51 -8.08 4.29
N SER A 7 12.29 -7.16 5.22
CA SER A 7 11.56 -5.93 4.95
C SER A 7 12.31 -5.19 3.83
N ILE A 8 11.62 -4.94 2.74
CA ILE A 8 12.15 -4.11 1.64
C ILE A 8 11.60 -2.70 1.80
N ASN A 9 12.46 -1.71 1.55
CA ASN A 9 12.04 -0.31 1.50
C ASN A 9 11.69 0.06 0.06
N VAL A 10 10.51 0.66 -0.13
CA VAL A 10 10.05 1.14 -1.44
C VAL A 10 9.84 2.64 -1.34
N ASN A 11 10.48 3.39 -2.24
CA ASN A 11 10.27 4.83 -2.41
C ASN A 11 9.34 5.06 -3.60
N VAL A 12 8.24 5.79 -3.38
CA VAL A 12 7.25 6.08 -4.41
C VAL A 12 7.00 7.58 -4.47
N ALA A 13 7.13 8.15 -5.67
CA ALA A 13 6.66 9.50 -5.93
C ALA A 13 5.15 9.49 -6.11
N VAL A 14 4.44 10.33 -5.34
CA VAL A 14 2.99 10.51 -5.46
C VAL A 14 2.70 11.91 -5.97
N ASN A 15 1.69 12.04 -6.83
CA ASN A 15 1.22 13.34 -7.29
C ASN A 15 0.63 14.16 -6.13
N GLU A 16 0.44 15.46 -6.35
CA GLU A 16 -0.02 16.38 -5.32
C GLU A 16 -1.39 15.99 -4.74
N HIS A 17 -2.32 15.54 -5.59
CA HIS A 17 -3.65 15.13 -5.16
C HIS A 17 -3.60 13.96 -4.18
N ASN A 18 -2.87 12.88 -4.52
CA ASN A 18 -2.69 11.72 -3.66
C ASN A 18 -1.92 12.06 -2.39
N ASN A 19 -0.95 12.99 -2.49
CA ASN A 19 -0.22 13.49 -1.34
C ASN A 19 -1.13 14.20 -0.33
N ARG A 20 -2.11 14.99 -0.81
CA ARG A 20 -3.13 15.65 0.03
C ARG A 20 -4.06 14.64 0.70
N LEU A 21 -4.53 13.63 -0.04
CA LEU A 21 -5.37 12.55 0.50
C LEU A 21 -4.63 11.77 1.59
N LEU A 22 -3.36 11.44 1.37
CA LEU A 22 -2.53 10.73 2.34
C LEU A 22 -2.30 11.56 3.61
N THR A 23 -2.04 12.86 3.48
CA THR A 23 -1.92 13.78 4.63
C THR A 23 -3.22 13.84 5.44
N ALA A 24 -4.36 13.98 4.78
CA ALA A 24 -5.66 14.03 5.46
C ALA A 24 -5.95 12.74 6.21
N SER A 25 -5.65 11.58 5.61
CA SER A 25 -5.82 10.28 6.26
C SER A 25 -4.89 10.11 7.46
N ALA A 26 -3.62 10.48 7.32
CA ALA A 26 -2.63 10.40 8.39
C ALA A 26 -3.07 11.23 9.61
N LYS A 27 -3.58 12.44 9.36
CA LYS A 27 -4.16 13.31 10.41
C LYS A 27 -5.37 12.66 11.07
N LYS A 28 -6.31 12.10 10.30
CA LYS A 28 -7.52 11.45 10.80
C LYS A 28 -7.19 10.24 11.68
N ASN A 29 -6.17 9.46 11.31
CA ASN A 29 -5.77 8.24 12.03
C ASN A 29 -4.73 8.49 13.14
N GLY A 30 -4.31 9.75 13.37
CA GLY A 30 -3.28 10.08 14.36
C GLY A 30 -1.92 9.43 14.06
N ARG A 31 -1.60 9.20 12.78
CA ARG A 31 -0.37 8.52 12.35
C ARG A 31 0.58 9.47 11.63
N ALA A 32 1.87 9.15 11.69
CA ALA A 32 2.84 9.73 10.76
C ALA A 32 2.51 9.32 9.32
N LYS A 33 2.75 10.23 8.37
CA LYS A 33 2.39 10.05 6.97
C LYS A 33 2.97 8.79 6.32
N LEU A 34 4.22 8.46 6.66
CA LEU A 34 4.90 7.24 6.20
C LEU A 34 4.20 5.97 6.71
N ARG A 35 3.86 5.91 8.00
CA ARG A 35 3.13 4.77 8.57
C ARG A 35 1.73 4.62 8.00
N GLU A 36 1.07 5.72 7.67
CA GLU A 36 -0.22 5.68 6.99
C GLU A 36 -0.07 5.15 5.55
N ALA A 37 1.00 5.52 4.85
CA ALA A 37 1.31 5.00 3.52
C ALA A 37 1.59 3.50 3.56
N GLU A 38 2.41 3.05 4.52
CA GLU A 38 2.68 1.63 4.77
C GLU A 38 1.38 0.87 5.06
N ALA A 39 0.55 1.37 5.96
CA ALA A 39 -0.73 0.73 6.31
C ALA A 39 -1.67 0.65 5.10
N ARG A 40 -1.74 1.70 4.27
CA ARG A 40 -2.55 1.72 3.06
C ARG A 40 -2.02 0.79 1.99
N LEU A 41 -0.70 0.74 1.79
CA LEU A 41 -0.07 -0.20 0.86
C LEU A 41 -0.27 -1.64 1.32
N ALA A 42 -0.06 -1.94 2.60
CA ALA A 42 -0.29 -3.26 3.16
C ALA A 42 -1.77 -3.68 3.02
N HIS A 43 -2.71 -2.78 3.33
CA HIS A 43 -4.13 -3.03 3.11
C HIS A 43 -4.43 -3.29 1.63
N HIS A 44 -3.91 -2.47 0.72
CA HIS A 44 -4.11 -2.65 -0.71
C HIS A 44 -3.53 -3.99 -1.21
N LEU A 45 -2.34 -4.37 -0.76
CA LEU A 45 -1.74 -5.66 -1.09
C LEU A 45 -2.51 -6.83 -0.46
N ASN A 46 -3.11 -6.69 0.71
CA ASN A 46 -3.95 -7.76 1.26
C ASN A 46 -5.29 -7.88 0.51
N VAL A 47 -5.83 -6.77 0.00
CA VAL A 47 -7.11 -6.77 -0.75
C VAL A 47 -6.91 -7.21 -2.21
N PHE A 48 -5.80 -6.84 -2.84
CA PHE A 48 -5.57 -7.01 -4.28
C PHE A 48 -4.31 -7.82 -4.64
N GLY A 49 -3.45 -8.13 -3.66
CA GLY A 49 -2.24 -8.90 -3.86
C GLY A 49 -2.57 -10.37 -4.06
N ALA A 50 -2.67 -10.74 -5.34
CA ALA A 50 -2.66 -12.11 -5.84
C ALA A 50 -3.81 -13.02 -5.38
N ASP A 51 -5.00 -12.71 -5.89
CA ASP A 51 -5.83 -13.68 -6.64
C ASP A 51 -6.14 -13.15 -8.05
N TRP A 52 -5.26 -12.30 -8.59
CA TRP A 52 -5.27 -11.86 -9.99
C TRP A 52 -4.75 -12.99 -10.89
N ALA A 53 -5.32 -14.19 -10.80
CA ALA A 53 -5.35 -15.06 -11.96
C ALA A 53 -6.20 -14.30 -12.97
N GLN A 54 -5.56 -13.68 -13.96
CA GLN A 54 -6.25 -13.07 -15.09
C GLN A 54 -7.40 -13.98 -15.48
N MET A 55 -8.64 -13.51 -15.34
CA MET A 55 -9.76 -14.12 -16.05
C MET A 55 -9.32 -14.14 -17.50
N LYS A 56 -8.89 -15.31 -17.98
CA LYS A 56 -8.74 -15.57 -19.41
C LYS A 56 -10.14 -15.34 -19.95
N VAL A 57 -10.38 -14.16 -20.50
CA VAL A 57 -11.58 -13.90 -21.29
C VAL A 57 -11.53 -14.92 -22.43
N PRO A 58 -12.44 -15.90 -22.50
CA PRO A 58 -12.48 -16.79 -23.65
C PRO A 58 -12.80 -15.93 -24.88
N LYS A 59 -11.97 -16.09 -25.91
CA LYS A 59 -12.14 -15.44 -27.23
C LYS A 59 -13.22 -16.16 -28.02
#